data_AF-A0A381ZJG0-F1
#
_entry.id   AF-A0A381ZJG0-F1
#
_cell.length_a   1.000
_cell.length_b   1.000
_cell.length_c   1.000
_cell.angle_alpha   90.00
_cell.angle_beta   90.00
_cell.angle_gamma   90.00
#
_symmetry.space_group_name_H-M   'P 1'
#
loop_
_entity.id
_entity.type
_entity.pdbx_description
1 polymer ?
#
loop_
_entity_poly.entity_id
_entity_poly.type
_entity_poly.pdbx_seq_one_letter_code
_entity_poly.pdbx_strand_id
1 'polypeptide(L)'
;VIHAGIYYDKDSLKAKLCPIGNRLIYEYCERHKIPYINTGKFVVSTNVDETQELQRIYDQSGESEVEGVKFVSKDYVQKKESLISCVEALHVPSTGIVDQSALMRSYLGEIENNGGSIAFNSSFQKSEIINGAFLSKILSASEDIEIKSN
;
A
#
# COMPACT_ATOMS: atom_id res chain seq x y z
N VAL A 1 -1.92 5.19 3.59
CA VAL A 1 -2.15 4.08 4.55
C VAL A 1 -1.28 2.92 4.12
N ILE A 2 -0.58 2.30 5.05
CA ILE A 2 0.09 1.02 4.86
C ILE A 2 -0.96 -0.04 5.22
N HIS A 3 -1.67 -0.56 4.22
CA HIS A 3 -2.74 -1.53 4.45
C HIS A 3 -2.17 -2.89 4.85
N ALA A 4 -2.85 -3.58 5.77
CA ALA A 4 -2.44 -4.91 6.21
C ALA A 4 -2.88 -6.05 5.26
N GLY A 5 -3.91 -5.84 4.44
CA GLY A 5 -4.37 -6.84 3.45
C GLY A 5 -5.61 -7.66 3.80
N ILE A 6 -6.33 -7.33 4.87
CA ILE A 6 -7.38 -8.19 5.47
C ILE A 6 -8.70 -8.35 4.69
N TYR A 7 -8.94 -7.61 3.60
CA TYR A 7 -10.25 -7.56 2.93
C TYR A 7 -10.28 -8.25 1.57
N TYR A 8 -9.15 -8.80 1.12
CA TYR A 8 -8.99 -9.19 -0.27
C TYR A 8 -9.32 -10.67 -0.47
N ASP A 9 -9.90 -10.97 -1.63
CA ASP A 9 -10.15 -12.36 -2.02
C ASP A 9 -8.82 -13.11 -2.17
N LYS A 10 -8.75 -14.30 -1.58
CA LYS A 10 -7.52 -15.09 -1.37
C LYS A 10 -6.65 -15.31 -2.59
N ASP A 11 -7.26 -15.41 -3.78
CA ASP A 11 -6.53 -15.70 -5.02
C ASP A 11 -6.08 -14.43 -5.76
N SER A 12 -6.53 -13.26 -5.29
CA SER A 12 -6.20 -11.98 -5.90
C SER A 12 -4.74 -11.60 -5.71
N LEU A 13 -4.20 -10.83 -6.65
CA LEU A 13 -2.88 -10.21 -6.48
C LEU A 13 -2.83 -9.28 -5.26
N LYS A 14 -3.97 -8.71 -4.84
CA LYS A 14 -4.02 -7.86 -3.64
C LYS A 14 -3.79 -8.68 -2.37
N ALA A 15 -4.45 -9.83 -2.23
CA ALA A 15 -4.23 -10.75 -1.11
C ALA A 15 -2.78 -11.23 -1.03
N LYS A 16 -2.17 -11.51 -2.19
CA LYS A 16 -0.78 -11.96 -2.27
C LYS A 16 0.25 -10.85 -2.01
N LEU A 17 0.07 -9.67 -2.61
CA LEU A 17 1.11 -8.63 -2.62
C LEU A 17 0.98 -7.62 -1.49
N CYS A 18 -0.21 -7.38 -0.93
CA CYS A 18 -0.39 -6.36 0.10
C CYS A 18 0.32 -6.69 1.42
N PRO A 19 0.25 -7.92 1.97
CA PRO A 19 0.99 -8.29 3.17
C PRO A 19 2.52 -8.18 2.97
N ILE A 20 3.00 -8.64 1.81
CA ILE A 20 4.42 -8.51 1.41
C ILE A 20 4.81 -7.03 1.34
N GLY A 21 4.03 -6.23 0.61
CA GLY A 21 4.26 -4.79 0.46
C GLY A 21 4.19 -4.02 1.77
N ASN A 22 3.29 -4.40 2.68
CA ASN A 22 3.18 -3.84 4.02
C ASN A 22 4.52 -3.96 4.77
N ARG A 23 5.06 -5.18 4.86
CA ARG A 23 6.35 -5.44 5.51
C ARG A 23 7.50 -4.70 4.82
N LEU A 24 7.58 -4.77 3.50
CA LEU A 24 8.63 -4.11 2.72
C LEU A 24 8.61 -2.59 2.89
N ILE A 25 7.42 -1.97 2.97
CA ILE A 25 7.31 -0.52 3.19
C ILE A 25 7.83 -0.14 4.58
N TYR A 26 7.51 -0.90 5.64
CA TYR A 26 8.08 -0.63 6.96
C TYR A 26 9.61 -0.77 6.96
N GLU A 27 10.15 -1.88 6.43
CA GLU A 27 11.60 -2.10 6.30
C GLU A 27 12.29 -0.99 5.49
N TYR A 28 11.64 -0.52 4.42
CA TYR A 28 12.14 0.59 3.60
C TYR A 28 12.13 1.91 4.37
N CYS A 29 11.02 2.22 5.06
CA CYS A 29 10.92 3.47 5.82
C CYS A 29 11.93 3.53 6.97
N GLU A 30 12.18 2.42 7.66
CA GLU A 30 13.19 2.33 8.72
C GLU A 30 14.61 2.57 8.22
N ARG A 31 14.93 1.99 7.06
CA ARG A 31 16.24 2.08 6.41
C ARG A 31 16.53 3.48 5.88
N HIS A 32 15.55 4.08 5.21
CA HIS A 32 15.68 5.39 4.54
C HIS A 32 15.22 6.56 5.42
N LYS A 33 14.86 6.31 6.69
CA LYS A 33 14.40 7.31 7.66
C LYS A 33 13.19 8.11 7.16
N ILE A 34 12.28 7.43 6.48
CA ILE A 34 11.02 8.01 6.02
C ILE A 34 10.03 8.00 7.18
N PRO A 35 9.36 9.13 7.48
CA PRO A 35 8.36 9.16 8.55
C PRO A 35 7.20 8.20 8.29
N TYR A 36 6.91 7.35 9.27
CA TYR A 36 5.73 6.50 9.32
C TYR A 36 5.23 6.36 10.76
N ILE A 37 3.98 5.93 10.90
CA ILE A 37 3.38 5.60 12.20
C ILE A 37 2.65 4.28 12.03
N ASN A 38 3.07 3.25 12.78
CA ASN A 38 2.29 2.03 12.90
C ASN A 38 1.16 2.26 13.93
N THR A 39 0.04 2.77 13.43
CA THR A 39 -1.12 3.14 14.26
C THR A 39 -1.91 1.93 14.72
N GLY A 40 -1.75 0.78 14.08
CA GLY A 40 -2.75 -0.28 14.10
C GLY A 40 -4.06 0.17 13.45
N LYS A 41 -5.06 -0.71 13.47
CA LYS A 41 -6.43 -0.42 13.06
C LYS A 41 -7.41 -1.29 13.86
N PHE A 42 -8.54 -0.71 14.23
CA PHE A 42 -9.73 -1.48 14.61
C PHE A 42 -10.70 -1.57 13.44
N VAL A 43 -11.19 -2.77 13.14
CA VAL A 43 -12.38 -2.98 12.32
C VAL A 43 -13.49 -3.34 13.29
N VAL A 44 -14.56 -2.56 13.32
CA VAL A 44 -15.61 -2.69 14.34
C VAL A 44 -16.92 -3.15 13.72
N SER A 45 -17.68 -3.96 14.44
CA SER A 45 -19.11 -4.14 14.21
C SER A 45 -19.88 -3.17 15.09
N THR A 46 -20.86 -2.48 14.53
CA THR A 46 -21.70 -1.50 15.25
C THR A 46 -23.04 -2.08 15.68
N ASN A 47 -23.41 -3.24 15.12
CA ASN A 47 -24.60 -4.03 15.45
C ASN A 47 -24.27 -5.52 15.34
N VAL A 48 -25.22 -6.37 15.75
CA VAL A 48 -25.04 -7.84 15.77
C VAL A 48 -24.95 -8.42 14.36
N ASP A 49 -25.67 -7.86 13.38
CA ASP A 49 -25.69 -8.38 12.01
C ASP A 49 -24.32 -8.23 11.32
N GLU A 50 -23.55 -7.19 11.66
CA GLU A 50 -22.20 -6.95 11.17
C GLU A 50 -21.13 -7.92 11.75
N THR A 51 -21.44 -8.65 12.82
CA THR A 51 -20.47 -9.60 13.43
C THR A 51 -20.09 -10.73 12.48
N GLN A 52 -21.01 -11.16 11.60
CA GLN A 52 -20.73 -12.19 10.60
C GLN A 52 -19.71 -11.71 9.55
N GLU A 53 -19.80 -10.46 9.10
CA GLU A 53 -18.82 -9.90 8.18
C GLU A 53 -17.46 -9.73 8.87
N LEU A 54 -17.45 -9.39 10.16
CA LEU A 54 -16.22 -9.31 10.95
C LEU A 54 -15.51 -10.68 11.03
N GLN A 55 -16.26 -11.77 11.20
CA GLN A 55 -15.72 -13.13 11.11
C GLN A 55 -15.17 -13.44 9.71
N ARG A 56 -15.89 -13.06 8.65
CA ARG A 56 -15.42 -13.24 7.26
C ARG A 56 -14.08 -12.54 7.03
N ILE A 57 -13.92 -11.31 7.51
CA ILE A 57 -12.68 -10.53 7.41
C ILE A 57 -11.54 -11.20 8.19
N TYR A 58 -11.84 -11.75 9.38
CA TYR A 58 -10.86 -12.49 10.17
C TYR A 58 -10.35 -13.72 9.40
N ASP A 59 -11.26 -14.51 8.83
CA ASP A 59 -10.91 -15.72 8.09
C ASP A 59 -10.06 -15.38 6.86
N GLN A 60 -10.44 -14.35 6.09
CA GLN A 60 -9.67 -13.85 4.95
C GLN A 60 -8.25 -13.37 5.35
N SER A 61 -8.11 -12.77 6.53
CA SER A 61 -6.82 -12.31 7.02
C SER A 61 -5.86 -13.46 7.34
N GLY A 62 -6.38 -14.58 7.83
CA GLY A 62 -5.62 -15.81 8.08
C GLY A 62 -5.11 -16.46 6.79
N GLU A 63 -5.91 -16.41 5.72
CA GLU A 63 -5.51 -16.93 4.40
C GLU A 63 -4.45 -16.06 3.70
N SER A 64 -4.39 -14.76 4.01
CA SER A 64 -3.49 -13.80 3.36
C SER A 64 -2.20 -13.55 4.15
N GLU A 65 -1.79 -14.44 5.05
CA GLU A 65 -0.57 -14.31 5.88
C GLU A 65 -0.46 -12.96 6.64
N VAL A 66 -1.61 -12.35 7.00
CA VAL A 66 -1.60 -11.08 7.74
C VAL A 66 -1.33 -11.34 9.22
N GLU A 67 -0.21 -10.85 9.72
CA GLU A 67 0.23 -11.12 11.09
C GLU A 67 -0.57 -10.36 12.15
N GLY A 68 -0.86 -11.06 13.26
CA GLY A 68 -1.32 -10.45 14.52
C GLY A 68 -2.78 -9.98 14.55
N VAL A 69 -3.58 -10.28 13.52
CA VAL A 69 -5.02 -9.98 13.52
C VAL A 69 -5.71 -10.80 14.61
N LYS A 70 -6.52 -10.15 15.43
CA LYS A 70 -7.25 -10.82 16.52
C LYS A 70 -8.57 -10.13 16.83
N PHE A 71 -9.55 -10.91 17.27
CA PHE A 71 -10.72 -10.38 17.94
C PHE A 71 -10.35 -9.73 19.27
N VAL A 72 -10.99 -8.61 19.59
CA VAL A 72 -10.85 -7.89 20.84
C VAL A 72 -12.22 -7.46 21.36
N SER A 73 -12.36 -7.41 22.68
CA SER A 73 -13.61 -6.97 23.31
C SER A 73 -13.85 -5.48 23.13
N LYS A 74 -15.12 -5.07 23.21
CA LYS A 74 -15.52 -3.66 23.31
C LYS A 74 -14.73 -2.90 24.38
N ASP A 75 -14.55 -3.49 25.57
CA ASP A 75 -13.79 -2.86 26.67
C ASP A 75 -12.32 -2.60 26.29
N TYR A 76 -11.70 -3.49 25.50
CA TYR A 76 -10.36 -3.28 24.99
C TYR A 76 -10.31 -2.09 24.02
N VAL A 77 -11.28 -2.01 23.11
CA VAL A 77 -11.40 -0.89 22.16
C VAL A 77 -11.62 0.42 22.91
N GLN A 78 -12.57 0.50 23.85
CA GLN A 78 -12.86 1.72 24.61
C GLN A 78 -11.69 2.21 25.47
N LYS A 79 -10.87 1.29 26.00
CA LYS A 79 -9.62 1.66 26.71
C LYS A 79 -8.57 2.30 25.80
N LYS A 80 -8.60 1.99 24.50
CA LYS A 80 -7.66 2.53 23.51
C LYS A 80 -8.23 3.75 22.80
N GLU A 81 -9.50 3.71 22.43
CA GLU A 81 -10.22 4.69 21.63
C GLU A 81 -11.59 4.96 22.27
N SER A 82 -11.62 5.86 23.26
CA SER A 82 -12.79 6.08 24.13
C SER A 82 -14.02 6.64 23.40
N LEU A 83 -13.85 7.17 22.19
CA LEU A 83 -14.92 7.72 21.37
C LEU A 83 -15.62 6.64 20.50
N ILE A 84 -15.08 5.42 20.45
CA ILE A 84 -15.63 4.33 19.65
C ILE A 84 -16.68 3.54 20.45
N SER A 85 -17.81 3.28 19.81
CA SER A 85 -18.82 2.32 20.27
C SER A 85 -18.92 1.18 19.26
N CYS A 86 -18.80 -0.05 19.76
CA CYS A 86 -18.90 -1.27 18.95
C CYS A 86 -19.52 -2.41 19.75
N VAL A 87 -19.98 -3.45 19.05
CA VAL A 87 -20.36 -4.74 19.63
C VAL A 87 -19.09 -5.58 19.79
N GLU A 88 -18.33 -5.76 18.71
CA GLU A 88 -17.06 -6.46 18.67
C GLU A 88 -16.08 -5.73 17.74
N ALA A 89 -14.80 -6.11 17.79
CA ALA A 89 -13.82 -5.57 16.87
C ALA A 89 -12.69 -6.56 16.56
N LEU A 90 -12.09 -6.40 15.38
CA LEU A 90 -10.77 -6.92 15.04
C LEU A 90 -9.72 -5.86 15.27
N HIS A 91 -8.65 -6.21 15.98
CA HIS A 91 -7.43 -5.44 16.06
C HIS A 91 -6.43 -5.92 15.01
N VAL A 92 -5.94 -5.00 14.19
CA VAL A 92 -5.04 -5.26 13.05
C VAL A 92 -3.76 -4.44 13.25
N PRO A 93 -2.75 -5.01 13.95
CA PRO A 93 -1.59 -4.26 14.45
C PRO A 93 -0.59 -3.86 13.37
N SER A 94 -0.66 -4.42 12.15
CA SER A 94 0.24 -4.11 11.04
C SER A 94 -0.26 -2.95 10.16
N THR A 95 -1.47 -2.44 10.40
CA THR A 95 -1.97 -1.27 9.64
C THR A 95 -1.30 0.01 10.14
N GLY A 96 -0.86 0.86 9.22
CA GLY A 96 -0.25 2.15 9.59
C GLY A 96 -0.43 3.24 8.55
N ILE A 97 0.33 4.31 8.71
CA ILE A 97 0.39 5.44 7.80
C ILE A 97 1.84 5.82 7.53
N VAL A 98 2.10 6.41 6.37
CA VAL A 98 3.42 6.83 5.91
C VAL A 98 3.30 8.23 5.31
N ASP A 99 4.33 9.05 5.47
CA ASP A 99 4.49 10.26 4.66
C ASP A 99 4.78 9.84 3.21
N GLN A 100 3.70 9.79 2.41
CA GLN A 100 3.78 9.40 1.01
C GLN A 100 4.72 10.32 0.21
N SER A 101 4.76 11.62 0.51
CA SER A 101 5.61 12.55 -0.22
C SER A 101 7.09 12.30 0.07
N ALA A 102 7.44 12.03 1.34
CA ALA A 102 8.80 11.62 1.69
C ALA A 102 9.19 10.27 1.07
N LEU A 103 8.28 9.30 1.08
CA LEU A 103 8.48 8.00 0.43
C LEU A 103 8.78 8.15 -1.06
N MET A 104 7.95 8.90 -1.79
CA MET A 104 8.14 9.11 -3.23
C MET A 104 9.43 9.87 -3.55
N ARG A 105 9.83 10.85 -2.73
CA ARG A 105 11.12 11.53 -2.88
C ARG A 105 12.31 10.59 -2.65
N SER A 106 12.21 9.67 -1.71
CA SER A 106 13.24 8.64 -1.49
C SER A 106 13.41 7.75 -2.72
N TYR A 107 12.31 7.28 -3.31
CA TYR A 107 12.35 6.50 -4.55
C TYR A 107 12.94 7.28 -5.73
N LEU A 108 12.58 8.56 -5.88
CA LEU A 108 13.19 9.44 -6.88
C LEU A 108 14.71 9.49 -6.71
N GLY A 109 15.18 9.76 -5.48
CA GLY A 109 16.62 9.82 -5.19
C GLY A 109 17.33 8.48 -5.44
N GLU A 110 16.70 7.34 -5.15
CA GLU A 110 17.28 6.03 -5.48
C GLU A 110 17.37 5.80 -6.99
N ILE A 111 16.35 6.18 -7.77
CA ILE A 111 16.40 6.08 -9.24
C ILE A 111 17.58 6.89 -9.77
N GLU A 112 17.74 8.14 -9.32
CA GLU A 112 18.82 9.04 -9.75
C GLU A 112 20.21 8.51 -9.32
N ASN A 113 20.35 8.02 -8.08
CA ASN A 113 21.60 7.45 -7.58
C ASN A 113 22.03 6.17 -8.32
N ASN A 114 21.09 5.45 -8.94
CA ASN A 114 21.37 4.28 -9.76
C ASN A 114 21.50 4.60 -11.27
N GLY A 115 21.69 5.88 -11.62
CA GLY A 115 21.91 6.33 -12.99
C GLY A 115 20.63 6.43 -13.84
N GLY A 116 19.46 6.28 -13.21
CA GLY A 116 18.18 6.57 -13.84
C GLY A 116 17.93 8.07 -14.00
N SER A 117 16.90 8.44 -14.75
CA SER A 117 16.48 9.83 -14.94
C SER A 117 14.96 9.92 -14.98
N ILE A 118 14.40 10.99 -14.43
CA ILE A 118 12.96 11.26 -14.45
C ILE A 118 12.71 12.54 -15.26
N ALA A 119 11.93 12.41 -16.33
CA ALA A 119 11.50 13.53 -17.15
C ALA A 119 10.05 13.91 -16.79
N PHE A 120 9.89 15.03 -16.08
CA PHE A 120 8.56 15.60 -15.79
C PHE A 120 8.02 16.36 -17.00
N ASN A 121 6.73 16.70 -16.97
CA ASN A 121 6.05 17.45 -18.04
C ASN A 121 6.27 16.85 -19.45
N SER A 122 6.43 15.52 -19.50
CA SER A 122 6.76 14.78 -20.70
C SER A 122 5.64 13.78 -20.96
N SER A 123 4.88 14.01 -22.05
CA SER A 123 3.70 13.22 -22.40
C SER A 123 4.06 12.19 -23.47
N PHE A 124 3.90 10.91 -23.13
CA PHE A 124 4.02 9.82 -24.09
C PHE A 124 2.96 9.97 -25.18
N GLN A 125 3.39 10.03 -26.45
CA GLN A 125 2.49 10.15 -27.59
C GLN A 125 2.22 8.79 -28.23
N LYS A 126 3.28 8.07 -28.59
CA LYS A 126 3.19 6.74 -29.20
C LYS A 126 4.52 6.00 -29.12
N SER A 127 4.48 4.69 -29.36
CA SER A 127 5.66 3.86 -29.56
C SER A 127 5.41 2.84 -30.66
N GLU A 128 6.42 2.59 -31.47
CA GLU A 128 6.39 1.61 -32.55
C GLU A 128 7.60 0.68 -32.42
N ILE A 129 7.43 -0.60 -32.77
CA ILE A 129 8.54 -1.55 -32.78
C ILE A 129 9.19 -1.52 -34.16
N ILE A 130 10.44 -1.06 -34.23
CA ILE A 130 11.23 -0.97 -35.46
C ILE A 130 12.53 -1.73 -35.26
N ASN A 131 12.77 -2.75 -36.09
CA ASN A 131 13.95 -3.63 -36.01
C ASN A 131 14.18 -4.21 -34.60
N GLY A 132 13.09 -4.59 -33.90
CA GLY A 132 13.15 -5.16 -32.55
C GLY A 132 13.33 -4.17 -31.40
N ALA A 133 13.44 -2.86 -31.68
CA ALA A 133 13.52 -1.81 -30.66
C ALA A 133 12.23 -0.98 -30.63
N PHE A 134 11.86 -0.48 -29.46
CA PHE A 134 10.80 0.51 -29.32
C PHE A 134 11.33 1.88 -29.71
N LEU A 135 10.72 2.52 -30.70
CA LEU A 135 10.91 3.93 -31.01
C LEU A 135 9.71 4.71 -30.46
N SER A 136 9.92 5.41 -29.36
CA SER A 136 8.89 6.16 -28.65
C SER A 136 8.98 7.65 -28.95
N LYS A 137 7.83 8.28 -29.24
CA LYS A 137 7.69 9.73 -29.37
C LYS A 137 7.11 10.31 -28.09
N ILE A 138 7.73 11.37 -27.59
CA ILE A 138 7.37 12.04 -26.34
C ILE A 138 7.29 13.54 -26.63
N LEU A 139 6.19 14.18 -26.23
CA LEU A 139 6.07 15.63 -26.27
C LEU A 139 6.53 16.18 -24.91
N SER A 140 7.60 16.97 -24.89
CA SER A 140 8.14 17.58 -23.67
C SER A 140 8.43 19.05 -23.91
N ALA A 141 7.90 19.93 -23.05
CA ALA A 141 8.08 21.39 -23.18
C ALA A 141 7.81 21.96 -24.59
N SER A 142 6.80 21.41 -25.29
CA SER A 142 6.44 21.74 -26.68
C SER A 142 7.43 21.28 -27.76
N GLU A 143 8.38 20.42 -27.41
CA GLU A 143 9.31 19.77 -28.34
C GLU A 143 9.00 18.28 -28.45
N ASP A 144 9.08 17.74 -29.67
CA ASP A 144 8.99 16.31 -29.92
C ASP A 144 10.37 15.65 -29.73
N ILE A 145 10.43 14.72 -28.79
CA ILE A 145 11.62 13.92 -28.47
C ILE A 145 11.39 12.48 -28.92
N GLU A 146 12.38 11.90 -29.59
CA GLU A 146 12.40 10.47 -29.92
C GLU A 146 13.38 9.71 -29.02
N ILE A 147 12.89 8.65 -28.39
CA ILE A 147 13.69 7.76 -27.55
C ILE A 147 13.62 6.36 -28.14
N LYS A 148 14.80 5.77 -28.41
CA LYS A 148 14.93 4.39 -28.87
C LYS A 148 15.34 3.50 -27.70
N SER A 149 14.65 2.38 -27.48
CA SER A 149 15.08 1.39 -26.50
C SER A 149 16.39 0.73 -26.94
N ASN A 150 17.23 0.41 -25.94
CA ASN A 150 18.43 -0.42 -26.15
C ASN A 150 18.05 -1.85 -26.53
#